data_AF-A0A6G8NZ39-F1
#
_entry.id   AF-A0A6G8NZ39-F1
#
_cell.length_a   1.000
_cell.length_b   1.000
_cell.length_c   1.000
_cell.angle_alpha   90.00
_cell.angle_beta   90.00
_cell.angle_gamma   90.00
#
_symmetry.space_group_name_H-M   'P 1'
#
loop_
_entity.id
_entity.type
_entity.pdbx_description
1 polymer ?
#
loop_
_entity_poly.entity_id
_entity_poly.type
_entity_poly.pdbx_seq_one_letter_code
_entity_poly.pdbx_strand_id
1 'polypeptide(L)'
;MLRTCSLRVNAQLADTEMCADCCEQTGRLRILQEGVLVCEWFPPNSWMAIASVAGARNWGTRLDSGELRALLENQMSSMRAD
;
A
#
# COMPACT_ATOMS: atom_id res chain seq x y z
N MET A 1 8.65 -20.96 -11.82
CA MET A 1 7.96 -19.67 -11.97
C MET A 1 7.68 -19.15 -10.57
N LEU A 2 8.43 -18.15 -10.09
CA LEU A 2 8.18 -17.55 -8.78
C LEU A 2 6.78 -16.94 -8.82
N ARG A 3 5.82 -17.50 -8.08
CA ARG A 3 4.53 -16.85 -7.85
C ARG A 3 4.86 -15.54 -7.17
N THR A 4 4.67 -14.43 -7.88
CA THR A 4 4.75 -13.11 -7.28
C THR A 4 3.56 -13.03 -6.33
N CYS A 5 3.78 -13.31 -5.05
CA CYS A 5 2.78 -13.13 -4.02
C CYS A 5 2.66 -11.63 -3.76
N SER A 6 1.93 -10.95 -4.64
CA SER A 6 1.63 -9.54 -4.53
C SER A 6 0.23 -9.37 -3.98
N LEU A 7 0.13 -8.73 -2.83
CA LEU A 7 -1.13 -8.26 -2.27
C LEU A 7 -1.49 -6.95 -2.94
N ARG A 8 -2.70 -6.86 -3.48
CA ARG A 8 -3.19 -5.66 -4.17
C ARG A 8 -4.56 -5.27 -3.66
N VAL A 9 -4.76 -3.98 -3.44
CA VAL A 9 -6.06 -3.38 -3.09
C VAL A 9 -6.29 -2.14 -3.92
N ASN A 10 -7.55 -1.86 -4.23
CA ASN A 10 -7.99 -0.67 -4.93
C ASN A 10 -8.99 0.12 -4.08
N ALA A 11 -9.06 1.42 -4.34
CA ALA A 11 -10.07 2.30 -3.77
C ALA A 11 -10.34 3.45 -4.75
N GLN A 12 -11.53 4.04 -4.68
CA GLN A 12 -11.92 5.18 -5.50
C GLN A 12 -11.99 6.45 -4.67
N LEU A 13 -11.46 7.54 -5.23
CA LEU A 13 -11.43 8.85 -4.60
C LEU A 13 -11.87 9.93 -5.60
N ALA A 14 -13.08 10.47 -5.45
CA ALA A 14 -13.57 11.61 -6.25
C ALA A 14 -13.30 11.45 -7.76
N ASP A 15 -13.69 10.28 -8.31
CA ASP A 15 -13.48 9.82 -9.70
C ASP A 15 -12.10 9.23 -10.03
N THR A 16 -11.10 9.43 -9.16
CA THR A 16 -9.77 8.84 -9.35
C THR A 16 -9.67 7.45 -8.73
N GLU A 17 -9.29 6.44 -9.52
CA GLU A 17 -8.91 5.13 -8.98
C GLU A 17 -7.49 5.20 -8.39
N MET A 18 -7.30 4.70 -7.17
CA MET A 18 -5.96 4.38 -6.68
C MET A 18 -5.83 2.93 -6.30
N CYS A 19 -4.60 2.46 -6.34
CA CYS A 19 -4.23 1.08 -6.14
C CYS A 19 -2.96 1.01 -5.28
N ALA A 20 -2.98 0.16 -4.27
CA ALA A 20 -1.79 -0.21 -3.51
C ALA A 20 -1.42 -1.65 -3.85
N ASP A 21 -0.14 -1.86 -4.18
CA ASP A 21 0.45 -3.15 -4.56
C ASP A 21 1.67 -3.42 -3.69
N CYS A 22 1.68 -4.51 -2.95
CA CYS A 22 2.78 -4.90 -2.09
C CYS A 22 3.25 -6.32 -2.42
N CYS A 23 4.52 -6.47 -2.76
CA CYS A 23 5.16 -7.76 -2.99
C CYS A 23 5.58 -8.37 -1.65
N GLU A 24 4.94 -9.46 -1.23
CA GLU A 24 5.28 -10.17 0.02
C GLU A 24 6.74 -10.67 0.02
N GLN A 25 7.29 -11.02 -1.16
CA GLN A 25 8.65 -11.58 -1.27
C GLN A 25 9.74 -10.51 -1.13
N THR A 26 9.54 -9.31 -1.65
CA THR A 26 10.56 -8.24 -1.65
C THR A 26 10.24 -7.13 -0.66
N GLY A 27 9.03 -7.12 -0.09
CA GLY A 27 8.49 -6.02 0.70
C GLY A 27 8.35 -4.71 -0.09
N ARG A 28 8.40 -4.76 -1.43
CA ARG A 28 8.23 -3.57 -2.27
C ARG A 28 6.77 -3.17 -2.29
N LEU A 29 6.51 -1.92 -1.94
CA LEU A 29 5.18 -1.31 -1.93
C LEU A 29 5.10 -0.25 -3.03
N ARG A 30 3.98 -0.22 -3.74
CA ARG A 30 3.68 0.73 -4.81
C ARG A 30 2.29 1.30 -4.62
N ILE A 31 2.16 2.60 -4.82
CA ILE A 31 0.87 3.28 -4.93
C ILE A 31 0.73 3.79 -6.35
N LEU A 32 -0.37 3.45 -6.99
CA LEU A 32 -0.73 3.89 -8.33
C LEU A 32 -2.01 4.72 -8.28
N GLN A 33 -2.09 5.72 -9.15
CA GLN A 33 -3.25 6.56 -9.40
C GLN A 33 -3.59 6.42 -10.89
N GLU A 34 -4.78 5.93 -11.20
CA GLU A 34 -5.22 5.65 -12.58
C GLU A 34 -4.21 4.80 -13.38
N GLY A 35 -3.56 3.86 -12.68
CA GLY A 35 -2.51 3.01 -13.24
C GLY A 35 -1.12 3.66 -13.36
N VAL A 36 -0.98 4.94 -13.03
CA VAL A 36 0.31 5.66 -13.00
C VAL A 36 0.96 5.52 -11.62
N LEU A 37 2.24 5.16 -11.56
CA LEU A 37 2.97 5.04 -10.30
C LEU A 37 3.16 6.42 -9.65
N VAL A 38 2.60 6.60 -8.45
CA VAL A 38 2.73 7.84 -7.66
C VAL A 38 3.84 7.70 -6.62
N CYS A 39 3.92 6.56 -5.95
CA CYS A 39 4.91 6.31 -4.91
C CYS A 39 5.41 4.88 -4.97
N GLU A 40 6.70 4.70 -4.68
CA GLU A 40 7.34 3.39 -4.54
C GLU A 40 8.22 3.39 -3.29
N TRP A 41 8.03 2.39 -2.45
CA TRP A 41 8.83 2.19 -1.23
C TRP A 41 9.40 0.79 -1.17
N PHE A 42 10.63 0.71 -0.66
CA PHE A 42 11.34 -0.53 -0.37
C PHE A 42 11.53 -0.67 1.14
N PRO A 43 11.81 -1.89 1.64
CA PRO A 43 12.15 -2.08 3.05
C PRO A 43 13.35 -1.22 3.47
N PRO A 44 13.36 -0.66 4.70
CA PRO A 44 12.32 -0.79 5.73
C PRO A 44 11.14 0.19 5.57
N ASN A 45 11.24 1.19 4.68
CA ASN A 45 10.27 2.28 4.56
C ASN A 45 8.86 1.78 4.20
N SER A 46 8.74 0.79 3.33
CA SER A 46 7.45 0.18 2.98
C SER A 46 6.73 -0.39 4.20
N TRP A 47 7.46 -1.13 5.04
CA TRP A 47 6.94 -1.71 6.27
C TRP A 47 6.59 -0.63 7.30
N MET A 48 7.45 0.37 7.47
CA MET A 48 7.18 1.50 8.36
C MET A 48 5.91 2.25 7.97
N ALA A 49 5.69 2.49 6.68
CA ALA A 49 4.49 3.16 6.18
C ALA A 49 3.22 2.37 6.54
N ILE A 50 3.21 1.07 6.26
CA ILE A 50 2.08 0.18 6.60
C ILE A 50 1.81 0.17 8.11
N ALA A 51 2.85 0.01 8.91
CA ALA A 51 2.69 -0.11 10.36
C ALA A 51 2.17 1.17 11.02
N SER A 52 2.54 2.31 10.48
CA SER A 52 2.12 3.63 10.96
C SER A 52 0.60 3.81 10.87
N VAL A 53 -0.05 3.19 9.88
CA VAL A 53 -1.50 3.28 9.68
C VAL A 53 -2.26 2.08 10.22
N ALA A 54 -1.65 0.89 10.22
CA ALA A 54 -2.27 -0.35 10.69
C ALA A 54 -2.20 -0.55 12.20
N GLY A 55 -1.57 0.39 12.93
CA GLY A 55 -1.34 0.28 14.38
C GLY A 55 -0.41 -0.87 14.75
N ALA A 56 0.52 -1.22 13.86
CA ALA A 56 1.47 -2.34 14.01
C ALA A 56 0.83 -3.72 14.28
N ARG A 57 -0.46 -3.91 13.98
CA ARG A 57 -1.21 -5.13 14.34
C ARG A 57 -0.59 -6.42 13.81
N ASN A 58 -0.01 -6.39 12.62
CA ASN A 58 0.66 -7.54 12.02
C ASN A 58 2.17 -7.30 11.79
N TRP A 59 2.80 -6.40 12.56
CA TRP A 59 4.24 -6.14 12.44
C TRP A 59 5.05 -7.43 12.62
N GLY A 60 5.92 -7.73 11.65
CA GLY A 60 6.73 -8.96 11.65
C GLY A 60 5.95 -10.25 11.33
N THR A 61 4.68 -10.15 10.90
CA THR A 61 3.85 -11.28 10.49
C THR A 61 3.38 -11.10 9.03
N ARG A 62 2.24 -11.69 8.64
CA ARG A 62 1.74 -11.65 7.27
C ARG A 62 0.92 -10.38 7.05
N LEU A 63 1.31 -9.60 6.05
CA LEU A 63 0.56 -8.43 5.60
C LEU A 63 -0.84 -8.84 5.13
N ASP A 64 -1.88 -8.19 5.64
CA ASP A 64 -3.26 -8.38 5.18
C ASP A 64 -3.76 -7.23 4.30
N SER A 65 -4.74 -7.54 3.45
CA SER A 65 -5.46 -6.60 2.60
C SER A 65 -6.03 -5.38 3.36
N GLY A 66 -6.48 -5.55 4.60
CA GLY A 66 -7.00 -4.47 5.43
C GLY A 66 -5.94 -3.43 5.81
N GLU A 67 -4.72 -3.86 6.09
CA GLU A 67 -3.61 -2.95 6.41
C GLU A 67 -3.14 -2.17 5.18
N LEU A 68 -3.08 -2.85 4.03
CA LEU A 68 -2.75 -2.20 2.76
C LEU A 68 -3.84 -1.20 2.34
N ARG A 69 -5.11 -1.50 2.64
CA ARG A 69 -6.23 -0.57 2.41
C ARG A 69 -6.16 0.65 3.32
N ALA A 70 -5.89 0.47 4.62
CA ALA A 70 -5.72 1.60 5.54
C ALA A 70 -4.59 2.54 5.08
N LEU A 71 -3.51 1.98 4.50
CA LEU A 71 -2.44 2.78 3.92
C LEU A 71 -2.90 3.56 2.68
N LEU A 72 -3.62 2.90 1.79
CA LEU A 72 -4.14 3.54 0.59
C LEU A 72 -5.10 4.70 0.95
N GLU A 73 -5.98 4.50 1.92
CA GLU A 73 -6.91 5.53 2.44
C GLU A 73 -6.17 6.69 3.10
N ASN A 74 -5.10 6.42 3.85
CA ASN A 74 -4.24 7.46 4.42
C ASN A 74 -3.56 8.29 3.33
N GLN A 75 -3.01 7.65 2.29
CA GLN A 75 -2.39 8.36 1.16
C GLN A 75 -3.41 9.23 0.42
N MET A 76 -4.61 8.72 0.17
CA MET A 76 -5.71 9.48 -0.42
C MET A 76 -6.09 10.71 0.42
N SER A 77 -6.12 10.56 1.74
CA SER A 77 -6.45 11.65 2.66
C SER A 77 -5.37 12.73 2.66
N SER A 78 -4.08 12.34 2.64
CA SER A 78 -2.96 13.26 2.53
C SER A 78 -2.96 14.03 1.20
N MET A 79 -3.33 13.39 0.09
CA MET A 79 -3.40 14.04 -1.22
C MET A 79 -4.58 15.02 -1.37
N ARG A 80 -5.59 14.94 -0.50
CA ARG A 80 -6.69 15.92 -0.46
C ARG A 80 -6.35 17.19 0.30
N ALA A 81 -5.28 17.15 1.10
CA ALA A 81 -4.89 18.25 1.98
C ALA A 81 -3.90 19.23 1.32
N ASP A 82 -3.50 18.96 0.06
CA ASP A 82 -2.73 19.84 -0.82
C ASP A 82 -3.66 20.53 -1.83
#